data_AF-A0A967I7D3-F1
#
_entry.id   AF-A0A967I7D3-F1
#
_cell.length_a   1.000
_cell.length_b   1.000
_cell.length_c   1.000
_cell.angle_alpha   90.00
_cell.angle_beta   90.00
_cell.angle_gamma   90.00
#
_symmetry.space_group_name_H-M   'P 1'
#
loop_
_entity.id
_entity.type
_entity.pdbx_description
1 polymer ?
#
loop_
_entity_poly.entity_id
_entity_poly.type
_entity_poly.pdbx_seq_one_letter_code
_entity_poly.pdbx_strand_id
1 'polypeptide(L)'
;FFRKYKYLWDKHQRTACVGCGRCSRECLAGIRPVDVLNGLFRDQGPEVVENEPGVEYRPQLAEIVLVQQLTDQDRLFRLSLPESFDFSPGTFLEVSVFGLGEAPFTIASEPGHASEVDLVVRAAGSLTQALHRLQPGDTVGVRGPFGSG
;
A
#
# COMPACT_ATOMS: atom_id res chain seq x y z
N PHE A 1 -13.45 12.64 -16.36
CA PHE A 1 -14.00 13.68 -15.47
C PHE A 1 -13.51 15.05 -15.90
N PHE A 2 -14.40 15.98 -16.24
CA PHE A 2 -14.04 17.34 -16.64
C PHE A 2 -13.51 18.14 -15.44
N ARG A 3 -12.18 18.26 -15.31
CA ARG A 3 -11.57 19.16 -14.33
C ARG A 3 -11.81 20.60 -14.78
N LYS A 4 -12.60 21.36 -14.02
CA LYS A 4 -13.12 22.70 -14.38
C LYS A 4 -12.06 23.69 -14.89
N TYR A 5 -10.83 23.63 -14.37
CA TYR A 5 -9.73 24.48 -14.82
C TYR A 5 -9.12 24.06 -16.16
N LYS A 6 -9.04 22.74 -16.44
CA LYS A 6 -8.42 22.21 -17.67
C LYS A 6 -9.27 22.52 -18.91
N TYR A 7 -10.57 22.31 -18.83
CA TYR A 7 -11.48 22.58 -19.95
C TYR A 7 -11.49 24.07 -20.37
N LEU A 8 -11.46 25.00 -19.41
CA LEU A 8 -11.44 26.43 -19.70
C LEU A 8 -10.13 26.85 -20.36
N TRP A 9 -9.00 26.28 -19.93
CA TRP A 9 -7.71 26.50 -20.55
C TRP A 9 -7.65 25.96 -21.98
N ASP A 10 -8.01 24.69 -22.18
CA ASP A 10 -7.94 24.04 -23.49
C ASP A 10 -8.80 24.77 -24.54
N LYS A 11 -9.96 25.30 -24.12
CA LYS A 11 -10.91 25.96 -25.03
C LYS A 11 -10.68 27.46 -25.21
N HIS A 12 -10.22 28.17 -24.19
CA HIS A 12 -10.17 29.64 -24.19
C HIS A 12 -8.79 30.21 -23.88
N GLN A 13 -7.79 29.36 -23.64
CA GLN A 13 -6.42 29.74 -23.23
C GLN A 13 -6.42 30.70 -22.04
N ARG A 14 -7.40 30.57 -21.13
CA ARG A 14 -7.54 31.38 -19.92
C ARG A 14 -8.28 30.60 -18.82
N THR A 15 -7.85 30.74 -17.57
CA THR A 15 -8.51 30.15 -16.40
C THR A 15 -9.51 31.13 -15.77
N ALA A 16 -10.65 30.62 -15.32
CA ALA A 16 -11.65 31.40 -14.58
C ALA A 16 -12.40 30.47 -13.60
N CYS A 17 -12.92 31.04 -12.52
CA CYS A 17 -13.88 30.32 -11.68
C CYS A 17 -15.23 30.23 -12.41
N VAL A 18 -15.96 29.12 -12.22
CA VAL A 18 -17.31 28.88 -12.78
C VAL A 18 -18.41 29.66 -12.04
N GLY A 19 -18.08 30.83 -11.49
CA GLY A 19 -19.03 31.75 -10.86
C GLY A 19 -19.65 32.75 -11.85
N CYS A 20 -20.25 33.83 -11.33
CA CYS A 20 -21.03 34.86 -12.04
C CYS A 20 -20.32 35.67 -13.16
N GLY A 21 -19.19 35.19 -13.70
CA GLY A 21 -18.48 35.78 -14.84
C GLY A 21 -17.48 36.90 -14.49
N ARG A 22 -17.36 37.29 -13.21
CA ARG A 22 -16.49 38.39 -12.76
C ARG A 22 -15.03 37.98 -12.46
N CYS A 23 -14.78 36.67 -12.35
CA CYS A 23 -13.53 36.07 -11.86
C CYS A 23 -12.31 36.25 -12.76
N SER A 24 -12.46 36.85 -13.94
CA SER A 24 -11.36 37.21 -14.83
C SER A 24 -10.77 38.61 -14.54
N ARG A 25 -11.43 39.42 -13.70
CA ARG A 25 -10.95 40.77 -13.33
C ARG A 25 -11.02 41.08 -11.83
N GLU A 26 -12.08 40.67 -11.12
CA GLU A 26 -12.22 40.90 -9.67
C GLU A 26 -13.28 39.97 -9.04
N CYS A 27 -13.04 39.43 -7.85
CA CYS A 27 -13.96 38.52 -7.17
C CYS A 27 -14.64 39.21 -5.97
N LEU A 28 -15.96 39.36 -6.00
CA LEU A 28 -16.73 39.93 -4.88
C LEU A 28 -16.65 39.10 -3.58
N ALA A 29 -16.38 37.80 -3.69
CA ALA A 29 -16.19 36.92 -2.53
C ALA A 29 -14.72 36.89 -2.03
N GLY A 30 -13.84 37.73 -2.58
CA GLY A 30 -12.43 37.80 -2.20
C GLY A 30 -11.59 36.59 -2.61
N ILE A 31 -12.12 35.69 -3.44
CA ILE A 31 -11.37 34.51 -3.90
C ILE A 31 -10.39 34.95 -4.98
N ARG A 32 -9.09 34.88 -4.67
CA ARG A 32 -8.00 35.14 -5.63
C ARG A 32 -7.49 33.81 -6.20
N PRO A 33 -7.76 33.49 -7.48
CA PRO A 33 -7.39 32.19 -8.05
C PRO A 33 -5.89 31.90 -7.98
N VAL A 34 -5.05 32.93 -8.10
CA VAL A 34 -3.58 32.81 -7.98
C VAL A 34 -3.18 32.29 -6.60
N ASP A 35 -3.79 32.82 -5.54
CA ASP A 35 -3.49 32.37 -4.17
C ASP A 35 -4.00 30.97 -3.91
N VAL A 36 -5.20 30.64 -4.41
CA VAL A 36 -5.75 29.29 -4.29
C VAL A 36 -4.87 28.28 -5.01
N LEU A 37 -4.45 28.59 -6.25
CA LEU A 37 -3.55 27.73 -7.00
C LEU A 37 -2.19 27.61 -6.32
N ASN A 38 -1.59 28.72 -5.89
CA ASN A 38 -0.31 28.71 -5.18
C ASN A 38 -0.41 27.97 -3.84
N GLY A 39 -1.54 28.06 -3.14
CA GLY A 39 -1.84 27.28 -1.94
C GLY A 39 -1.89 25.79 -2.26
N LEU A 40 -2.66 25.39 -3.28
CA LEU A 40 -2.71 24.00 -3.73
C LEU A 40 -1.35 23.46 -4.19
N PHE A 41 -0.52 24.28 -4.84
CA PHE A 41 0.83 23.90 -5.23
C PHE A 41 1.79 23.77 -4.05
N ARG A 42 1.62 24.55 -2.98
CA ARG A 42 2.40 24.43 -1.74
C ARG A 42 1.93 23.27 -0.86
N ASP A 43 0.63 22.98 -0.88
CA ASP A 43 0.01 21.87 -0.15
C ASP A 43 0.32 20.51 -0.82
N GLN A 44 0.80 20.50 -2.07
CA GLN A 44 1.48 19.34 -2.64
C GLN A 44 2.91 19.22 -2.08
N GLY A 45 3.04 18.75 -0.84
CA GLY A 45 4.22 17.98 -0.45
C GLY A 45 4.03 16.48 -0.76
N PRO A 46 5.06 15.65 -0.53
CA PRO A 46 6.31 15.54 -1.29
C PRO A 46 6.08 14.91 -2.70
N GLU A 47 7.15 14.52 -3.39
CA GLU A 47 7.21 14.02 -4.77
C GLU A 47 6.01 13.15 -5.22
N VAL A 48 5.54 13.41 -6.45
CA VAL A 48 4.75 12.44 -7.19
C VAL A 48 5.68 11.25 -7.46
N VAL A 49 5.61 10.21 -6.63
CA VAL A 49 6.15 8.91 -6.99
C VAL A 49 5.48 8.53 -8.30
N GLU A 50 6.26 8.36 -9.36
CA GLU A 50 5.80 7.75 -10.60
C GLU A 50 5.32 6.34 -10.23
N ASN A 51 4.03 6.22 -9.91
CA ASN A 51 3.42 4.92 -9.69
C ASN A 51 3.35 4.25 -11.06
N GLU A 52 4.42 3.54 -11.44
CA GLU A 52 4.32 2.55 -12.49
C GLU A 52 3.19 1.60 -12.08
N PRO A 53 2.09 1.51 -12.86
CA PRO A 53 0.97 0.66 -12.50
C PRO A 53 1.48 -0.77 -12.35
N GLY A 54 1.28 -1.40 -11.20
CA GLY A 54 1.74 -2.78 -10.98
C GLY A 54 2.82 -2.94 -9.92
N VAL A 55 3.53 -1.87 -9.54
CA VAL A 55 4.63 -1.96 -8.55
C VAL A 55 4.11 -2.47 -7.21
N GLU A 56 2.90 -2.08 -6.82
CA GLU A 56 2.25 -2.55 -5.60
C GLU A 56 1.99 -4.06 -5.60
N TYR A 57 1.91 -4.69 -6.77
CA TYR A 57 1.72 -6.14 -6.95
C TYR A 57 3.02 -6.92 -7.05
N ARG A 58 4.18 -6.25 -6.98
CA ARG A 58 5.48 -6.92 -7.01
C ARG A 58 5.78 -7.51 -5.62
N PRO A 59 5.78 -8.84 -5.45
CA PRO A 59 6.16 -9.43 -4.17
C PRO A 59 7.63 -9.23 -3.90
N GLN A 60 7.95 -8.89 -2.66
CA GLN A 60 9.31 -8.96 -2.13
C GLN A 60 9.58 -10.39 -1.67
N LEU A 61 10.78 -10.90 -1.94
CA LEU A 61 11.15 -12.26 -1.50
C LEU A 61 11.57 -12.21 -0.03
N ALA A 62 10.93 -13.05 0.78
CA ALA A 62 11.25 -13.22 2.20
C ALA A 62 11.66 -14.67 2.47
N GLU A 63 12.69 -14.85 3.29
CA GLU A 63 13.18 -16.16 3.70
C GLU A 63 12.43 -16.65 4.94
N ILE A 64 12.04 -17.92 4.95
CA ILE A 64 11.52 -18.57 6.15
C ILE A 64 12.71 -18.94 7.04
N VAL A 65 12.85 -18.30 8.21
CA VAL A 65 13.97 -18.58 9.13
C VAL A 65 13.60 -19.58 10.23
N LEU A 66 12.30 -19.73 10.51
CA LEU A 66 11.78 -20.66 11.51
C LEU A 66 10.45 -21.24 11.06
N VAL A 67 10.28 -22.54 11.27
CA VAL A 67 8.98 -23.22 11.20
C VAL A 67 8.78 -23.98 12.50
N GLN A 68 7.67 -23.69 13.21
CA GLN A 68 7.32 -24.37 14.45
C GLN A 68 5.89 -24.90 14.37
N GLN A 69 5.69 -26.19 14.67
CA GLN A 69 4.35 -26.76 14.81
C GLN A 69 3.75 -26.29 16.14
N LEU A 70 2.56 -25.67 16.09
CA LEU A 70 1.83 -25.23 17.29
C LEU A 70 0.74 -26.24 17.67
N THR A 71 -0.05 -26.68 16.69
CA THR A 71 -1.12 -27.67 16.81
C THR A 71 -1.09 -28.60 15.61
N ASP A 72 -1.95 -29.62 15.51
CA ASP A 72 -1.99 -30.51 14.34
C ASP A 72 -2.29 -29.79 13.02
N GLN A 73 -2.90 -28.60 13.07
CA GLN A 73 -3.36 -27.85 11.90
C GLN A 73 -2.69 -26.48 11.75
N ASP A 74 -2.02 -25.98 12.79
CA ASP A 74 -1.46 -24.63 12.82
C ASP A 74 0.07 -24.68 12.96
N ARG A 75 0.76 -23.94 12.09
CA ARG A 75 2.22 -23.75 12.13
C ARG A 75 2.56 -22.27 12.22
N LEU A 76 3.57 -21.96 13.03
CA LEU A 76 4.21 -20.66 13.07
C LEU A 76 5.33 -20.63 12.04
N PHE A 77 5.36 -19.58 11.23
CA PHE A 77 6.42 -19.26 10.30
C PHE A 77 7.03 -17.92 10.69
N ARG A 78 8.35 -17.88 10.89
CA ARG A 78 9.08 -16.62 10.99
C ARG A 78 9.67 -16.27 9.64
N LEU A 79 9.35 -15.09 9.15
CA LEU A 79 9.84 -14.57 7.88
C LEU A 79 10.89 -13.50 8.15
N SER A 80 12.06 -13.62 7.52
CA SER A 80 13.04 -12.53 7.41
C SER A 80 12.72 -11.71 6.18
N LEU A 81 12.47 -10.42 6.40
CA LEU A 81 12.06 -9.47 5.38
C LEU A 81 13.29 -8.75 4.83
N PRO A 82 13.32 -8.42 3.52
CA PRO A 82 14.46 -7.71 2.93
C PRO A 82 14.56 -6.27 3.43
N GLU A 83 13.43 -5.67 3.81
CA GLU A 83 13.36 -4.33 4.39
C GLU A 83 12.50 -4.38 5.66
N SER A 84 12.91 -3.64 6.69
CA SER A 84 12.12 -3.50 7.91
C SER A 84 10.98 -2.50 7.72
N PHE A 85 9.87 -2.74 8.40
CA PHE A 85 8.74 -1.83 8.41
C PHE A 85 8.12 -1.69 9.80
N ASP A 86 7.39 -0.60 9.99
CA ASP A 86 6.58 -0.38 11.19
C ASP A 86 5.19 -0.98 10.99
N PHE A 87 4.68 -1.69 12.00
CA PHE A 87 3.31 -2.18 11.99
C PHE A 87 2.62 -2.07 13.36
N SER A 88 1.29 -2.03 13.31
CA SER A 88 0.41 -1.99 14.48
C SER A 88 -0.46 -3.26 14.56
N PRO A 89 -1.08 -3.56 15.71
CA PRO A 89 -2.02 -4.67 15.83
C PRO A 89 -3.12 -4.60 14.75
N GLY A 90 -3.40 -5.74 14.12
CA GLY A 90 -4.38 -5.84 13.01
C GLY A 90 -3.76 -5.72 11.61
N THR A 91 -2.47 -5.40 11.52
CA THR A 91 -1.72 -5.42 10.26
C THR A 91 -1.55 -6.86 9.73
N PHE A 92 -1.65 -7.03 8.41
CA PHE A 92 -1.43 -8.32 7.74
C PHE A 92 -0.51 -8.18 6.53
N LEU A 93 -0.02 -9.33 6.05
CA LEU A 93 0.79 -9.46 4.85
C LEU A 93 0.10 -10.39 3.86
N GLU A 94 0.19 -10.09 2.56
CA GLU A 94 -0.15 -11.04 1.50
C GLU A 94 1.06 -11.95 1.27
N VAL A 95 0.93 -13.24 1.57
CA VAL A 95 1.99 -14.23 1.37
C VAL A 95 1.66 -15.09 0.16
N SER A 96 2.63 -15.23 -0.72
CA SER A 96 2.51 -15.93 -1.99
C SER A 96 3.46 -17.12 -2.10
N VAL A 97 2.96 -18.18 -2.72
CA VAL A 97 3.74 -19.35 -3.12
C VAL A 97 3.68 -19.44 -4.64
N PHE A 98 4.85 -19.59 -5.27
CA PHE A 98 4.96 -19.62 -6.73
C PHE A 98 4.02 -20.67 -7.34
N GLY A 99 3.20 -20.24 -8.32
CA GLY A 99 2.24 -21.10 -9.01
C GLY A 99 0.96 -21.43 -8.25
N LEU A 100 0.80 -20.99 -6.99
CA LEU A 100 -0.39 -21.26 -6.16
C LEU A 100 -1.19 -20.01 -5.77
N GLY A 101 -0.63 -18.82 -5.97
CA GLY A 101 -1.28 -17.54 -5.68
C GLY A 101 -0.81 -16.93 -4.35
N GLU A 102 -1.63 -16.02 -3.81
CA GLU A 102 -1.39 -15.30 -2.56
C GLU A 102 -2.61 -15.35 -1.63
N ALA A 103 -2.38 -15.17 -0.33
CA ALA A 103 -3.44 -14.98 0.66
C ALA A 103 -2.97 -14.11 1.83
N PRO A 104 -3.90 -13.41 2.49
CA PRO A 104 -3.58 -12.54 3.61
C PRO A 104 -3.37 -13.31 4.91
N PHE A 105 -2.33 -12.95 5.66
CA PHE A 105 -2.02 -13.48 6.99
C PHE A 105 -1.67 -12.35 7.96
N THR A 106 -2.39 -12.29 9.08
CA THR A 106 -2.14 -11.31 10.14
C THR A 106 -0.80 -11.56 10.82
N ILE A 107 -0.08 -10.48 11.12
CA ILE A 107 1.19 -10.55 11.85
C ILE A 107 0.90 -10.94 13.31
N ALA A 108 1.57 -11.98 13.79
CA ALA A 108 1.42 -12.57 15.11
C ALA A 108 2.57 -12.23 16.07
N SER A 109 3.62 -11.54 15.60
CA SER A 109 4.72 -11.01 16.42
C SER A 109 4.38 -9.66 17.07
N GLU A 110 5.24 -9.22 17.99
CA GLU A 110 5.08 -7.94 18.70
C GLU A 110 5.12 -6.75 17.72
N PRO A 111 4.16 -5.80 17.79
CA PRO A 111 4.14 -4.60 16.96
C PRO A 111 5.37 -3.71 17.17
N GLY A 112 5.86 -3.10 16.09
CA GLY A 112 6.99 -2.19 16.13
C GLY A 112 7.76 -2.16 14.81
N HIS A 113 9.00 -1.67 14.88
CA HIS A 113 9.93 -1.70 13.76
C HIS A 113 10.55 -3.08 13.65
N ALA A 114 10.22 -3.84 12.60
CA ALA A 114 10.63 -5.24 12.50
C ALA A 114 11.21 -5.59 11.13
N SER A 115 12.34 -6.32 11.15
CA SER A 115 12.91 -7.02 9.99
C SER A 115 12.53 -8.50 9.95
N GLU A 116 11.88 -8.99 11.01
CA GLU A 116 11.36 -10.35 11.10
C GLU A 116 9.94 -10.33 11.66
N VAL A 117 9.05 -11.13 11.08
CA VAL A 117 7.65 -11.22 11.50
C VAL A 117 7.22 -12.67 11.65
N ASP A 118 6.36 -12.93 12.62
CA ASP A 118 5.76 -14.25 12.82
C ASP A 118 4.36 -14.29 12.23
N LEU A 119 4.06 -15.36 11.50
CA LEU A 119 2.74 -15.65 10.95
C LEU A 119 2.28 -17.02 11.45
N VAL A 120 1.03 -17.12 11.88
CA VAL A 120 0.41 -18.41 12.21
C VAL A 120 -0.51 -18.82 11.07
N VAL A 121 -0.18 -19.93 10.42
CA VAL A 121 -0.89 -20.42 9.24
C VAL A 121 -1.59 -21.73 9.56
N ARG A 122 -2.90 -21.75 9.36
CA ARG A 122 -3.72 -22.97 9.42
C ARG A 122 -3.73 -23.69 8.07
N ALA A 123 -3.57 -25.01 8.06
CA ALA A 123 -3.68 -25.84 6.87
C ALA A 123 -5.15 -26.05 6.43
N ALA A 124 -5.76 -25.08 5.75
CA ALA A 124 -7.18 -25.13 5.34
C ALA A 124 -7.42 -25.23 3.82
N GLY A 125 -6.50 -24.71 3.00
CA GLY A 125 -6.60 -24.69 1.54
C GLY A 125 -5.30 -25.06 0.83
N SER A 126 -5.34 -25.10 -0.50
CA SER A 126 -4.20 -25.50 -1.35
C SER A 126 -2.94 -24.70 -1.08
N LEU A 127 -3.04 -23.37 -1.00
CA LEU A 127 -1.92 -22.48 -0.70
C LEU A 127 -1.35 -22.76 0.70
N THR A 128 -2.20 -22.79 1.73
CA THR A 128 -1.75 -23.01 3.11
C THR A 128 -1.17 -24.41 3.33
N GLN A 129 -1.68 -25.43 2.63
CA GLN A 129 -1.11 -26.78 2.68
C GLN A 129 0.26 -26.81 1.99
N ALA A 130 0.49 -26.01 0.95
CA ALA A 130 1.80 -25.88 0.33
C ALA A 130 2.78 -25.12 1.23
N LEU A 131 2.35 -24.05 1.90
CA LEU A 131 3.15 -23.36 2.93
C LEU A 131 3.59 -24.35 4.03
N HIS A 132 2.69 -25.24 4.46
CA HIS A 132 3.01 -26.30 5.44
C HIS A 132 4.04 -27.34 4.95
N ARG A 133 4.44 -27.34 3.68
CA ARG A 133 5.51 -28.21 3.18
C ARG A 133 6.86 -27.50 3.15
N LEU A 134 6.88 -26.18 3.32
CA LEU A 134 8.10 -25.38 3.32
C LEU A 134 8.86 -25.55 4.63
N GLN A 135 10.17 -25.35 4.56
CA GLN A 135 11.14 -25.50 5.63
C GLN A 135 11.95 -24.20 5.82
N PRO A 136 12.67 -24.05 6.94
CA PRO A 136 13.63 -22.98 7.07
C PRO A 136 14.64 -22.97 5.90
N GLY A 137 14.91 -21.78 5.35
CA GLY A 137 15.70 -21.57 4.14
C GLY A 137 14.89 -21.46 2.85
N ASP A 138 13.62 -21.88 2.84
CA ASP A 138 12.73 -21.68 1.68
C ASP A 138 12.28 -20.21 1.58
N THR A 139 11.89 -19.80 0.37
CA THR A 139 11.48 -18.42 0.07
C THR A 139 9.99 -18.34 -0.27
N VAL A 140 9.33 -17.29 0.23
CA VAL A 140 7.97 -16.91 -0.14
C VAL A 140 7.95 -15.47 -0.65
N GLY A 141 6.96 -15.12 -1.47
CA GLY A 141 6.75 -13.72 -1.83
C GLY A 141 5.84 -13.04 -0.83
N VAL A 142 6.15 -11.81 -0.44
CA VAL A 142 5.43 -11.02 0.56
C VAL A 142 5.04 -9.67 -0.02
N ARG A 143 3.81 -9.23 0.24
CA ARG A 143 3.36 -7.85 0.01
C ARG A 143 2.69 -7.29 1.25
N GLY A 144 2.74 -5.96 1.38
CA GLY A 144 2.28 -5.23 2.56
C GLY A 144 3.43 -4.47 3.21
N PRO A 145 3.29 -4.05 4.48
CA PRO A 145 2.15 -4.28 5.37
C PRO A 145 0.83 -3.68 4.87
N PHE A 146 -0.28 -4.37 5.12
CA PHE A 146 -1.64 -3.90 4.83
C PHE A 146 -2.49 -3.83 6.10
N GLY A 147 -3.50 -2.97 6.06
CA GLY A 147 -4.39 -2.71 7.19
C GLY A 147 -3.85 -1.59 8.08
N SER A 148 -4.74 -0.69 8.44
CA SER A 148 -4.55 0.29 9.50
C SER A 148 -5.54 -0.11 10.58
N GLY A 149 -5.05 -0.57 11.73
CA GLY A 149 -5.89 -1.04 12.85
C GLY A 149 -7.00 -0.07 13.26
#